data_AF-A0A1L9SEJ9-F1
#
_entry.id   AF-A0A1L9SEJ9-F1
#
_cell.length_a   1.000
_cell.length_b   1.000
_cell.length_c   1.000
_cell.angle_alpha   90.00
_cell.angle_beta   90.00
_cell.angle_gamma   90.00
#
_symmetry.space_group_name_H-M   'P 1'
#
loop_
_entity.id
_entity.type
_entity.pdbx_description
1 polymer ?
#
loop_
_entity_poly.entity_id
_entity_poly.type
_entity_poly.pdbx_seq_one_letter_code
_entity_poly.pdbx_strand_id
1 'polypeptide(L)'
;MSTANGRAFQRVPKTAAEWERAAKAAKIGRRTIHGRRDMHAGSKITQEEFILLKVLSQTGKNYDVSDLGLGSHLETAKQLLAGNPEYQAFLQGLEAIKAGDAGDIGAMGVFKIPFSQIKEVLRLSKVPKRKRHRNPDPQASPKPRETRLHDGINEDSVNSAALSLLTAISLEHVSSPAVWSPHRAPFFANFRRATMEAQVDGYFWVGLSGQTSILLEAKAGARESHEPAVSMQEAAETVAWLMAKPPVGPKSNRAFLEIILAIMLRAREEATP
;
A
#
# COMPACT_ATOMS: atom_id res chain seq x y z
N MET A 1 -21.28 -28.13 -8.70
CA MET A 1 -20.05 -28.30 -7.90
C MET A 1 -20.10 -27.33 -6.72
N SER A 2 -20.28 -27.86 -5.52
CA SER A 2 -20.39 -27.10 -4.26
C SER A 2 -18.99 -26.81 -3.72
N THR A 3 -18.64 -25.54 -3.46
CA THR A 3 -17.33 -25.15 -2.92
C THR A 3 -17.28 -25.40 -1.42
N ALA A 4 -16.50 -26.40 -1.01
CA ALA A 4 -16.42 -26.98 0.32
C ALA A 4 -15.77 -26.10 1.42
N ASN A 5 -15.94 -24.77 1.44
CA ASN A 5 -15.27 -23.95 2.47
C ASN A 5 -15.89 -22.60 2.86
N GLY A 6 -17.18 -22.36 2.58
CA GLY A 6 -17.87 -21.12 2.99
C GLY A 6 -17.31 -19.81 2.39
N ARG A 7 -16.27 -19.90 1.54
CA ARG A 7 -15.70 -18.78 0.78
C ARG A 7 -16.52 -18.55 -0.49
N ALA A 8 -16.84 -17.30 -0.76
CA ALA A 8 -17.52 -16.85 -1.96
C ALA A 8 -16.60 -16.82 -3.19
N PHE A 9 -15.30 -16.58 -2.98
CA PHE A 9 -14.27 -16.57 -4.03
C PHE A 9 -12.87 -16.89 -3.49
N GLN A 10 -11.98 -17.38 -4.37
CA GLN A 10 -10.56 -17.54 -4.07
C GLN A 10 -9.74 -16.31 -4.48
N ARG A 11 -10.13 -15.65 -5.58
CA ARG A 11 -9.57 -14.39 -6.07
C ARG A 11 -10.70 -13.37 -6.19
N VAL A 12 -10.40 -12.10 -5.96
CA VAL A 12 -11.39 -11.03 -6.09
C VAL A 12 -12.00 -11.02 -7.51
N PRO A 13 -13.33 -10.85 -7.64
CA PRO A 13 -13.99 -10.68 -8.93
C PRO A 13 -13.43 -9.52 -9.75
N LYS A 14 -13.12 -9.79 -11.02
CA LYS A 14 -12.65 -8.79 -12.00
C LYS A 14 -13.73 -8.38 -12.99
N THR A 15 -14.74 -9.24 -13.18
CA THR A 15 -15.85 -9.01 -14.12
C THR A 15 -17.20 -9.07 -13.42
N ALA A 16 -18.23 -8.47 -14.04
CA ALA A 16 -19.60 -8.55 -13.55
C ALA A 16 -20.08 -10.01 -13.41
N ALA A 17 -19.77 -10.87 -14.37
CA ALA A 17 -20.13 -12.29 -14.33
C ALA A 17 -19.44 -13.04 -13.17
N GLU A 18 -18.18 -12.71 -12.85
CA GLU A 18 -17.50 -13.25 -11.67
C GLU A 18 -18.11 -12.75 -10.36
N TRP A 19 -18.48 -11.47 -10.32
CA TRP A 19 -19.14 -10.87 -9.16
C TRP A 19 -20.50 -11.53 -8.89
N GLU A 20 -21.30 -11.76 -9.94
CA GLU A 20 -22.60 -12.44 -9.81
C GLU A 20 -22.45 -13.87 -9.30
N ARG A 21 -21.45 -14.61 -9.79
CA ARG A 21 -21.13 -15.96 -9.28
C ARG A 21 -20.75 -15.93 -7.80
N ALA A 22 -19.90 -14.98 -7.41
CA ALA A 22 -19.51 -14.79 -6.01
C ALA A 22 -20.70 -14.40 -5.13
N ALA A 23 -21.56 -13.48 -5.57
CA ALA A 23 -22.76 -13.06 -4.86
C ALA A 23 -23.77 -14.21 -4.69
N LYS A 24 -23.90 -15.07 -5.71
CA LYS A 24 -24.71 -16.29 -5.63
C LYS A 24 -24.12 -17.30 -4.66
N ALA A 25 -22.81 -17.52 -4.68
CA ALA A 25 -22.11 -18.40 -3.75
C ALA A 25 -22.25 -17.94 -2.29
N ALA A 26 -22.17 -16.63 -2.05
CA ALA A 26 -22.40 -16.00 -0.75
C ALA A 26 -23.89 -15.88 -0.37
N LYS A 27 -24.83 -16.23 -1.27
CA LYS A 27 -26.29 -16.12 -1.07
C LYS A 27 -26.76 -14.70 -0.74
N ILE A 28 -26.14 -13.69 -1.36
CA ILE A 28 -26.40 -12.25 -1.08
C ILE A 28 -26.91 -11.44 -2.27
N GLY A 29 -27.27 -12.06 -3.40
CA GLY A 29 -27.66 -11.35 -4.62
C GLY A 29 -28.82 -10.34 -4.50
N ARG A 30 -29.65 -10.44 -3.45
CA ARG A 30 -30.73 -9.47 -3.15
C ARG A 30 -30.43 -8.53 -1.98
N ARG A 31 -29.27 -8.67 -1.33
CA ARG A 31 -28.85 -7.83 -0.21
C ARG A 31 -28.12 -6.59 -0.73
N THR A 32 -28.16 -5.52 0.07
CA THR A 32 -27.42 -4.29 -0.21
C THR A 32 -26.57 -3.93 1.00
N ILE A 33 -25.48 -3.20 0.76
CA ILE A 33 -24.62 -2.69 1.83
C ILE A 33 -25.39 -1.84 2.86
N HIS A 34 -26.39 -1.08 2.39
CA HIS A 34 -27.26 -0.25 3.24
C HIS A 34 -28.21 -1.06 4.14
N GLY A 35 -28.39 -2.35 3.87
CA GLY A 35 -29.22 -3.25 4.69
C GLY A 35 -28.48 -3.85 5.89
N ARG A 36 -27.13 -3.78 5.92
CA ARG A 36 -26.32 -4.30 7.02
C ARG A 36 -26.46 -3.44 8.28
N ARG A 37 -26.43 -4.08 9.45
CA ARG A 37 -26.47 -3.40 10.75
C ARG A 37 -25.06 -3.11 11.30
N ASP A 38 -24.08 -3.84 10.79
CA ASP A 38 -22.70 -3.84 11.21
C ASP A 38 -21.78 -4.04 10.00
N MET A 39 -20.55 -3.53 10.14
CA MET A 39 -19.47 -3.65 9.15
C MET A 39 -18.16 -3.85 9.90
N HIS A 40 -17.33 -4.75 9.39
CA HIS A 40 -15.93 -4.85 9.84
C HIS A 40 -15.13 -3.64 9.36
N ALA A 41 -14.03 -3.34 10.07
CA ALA A 41 -13.02 -2.42 9.58
C ALA A 41 -12.40 -2.93 8.26
N GLY A 42 -11.87 -2.03 7.43
CA GLY A 42 -11.32 -2.35 6.11
C GLY A 42 -10.25 -3.46 6.15
N SER A 43 -9.35 -3.43 7.14
CA SER A 43 -8.32 -4.48 7.35
C SER A 43 -8.87 -5.85 7.75
N LYS A 44 -10.16 -5.93 8.09
CA LYS A 44 -10.88 -7.15 8.49
C LYS A 44 -12.12 -7.41 7.65
N ILE A 45 -12.25 -6.75 6.50
CA ILE A 45 -13.43 -6.87 5.65
C ILE A 45 -13.64 -8.32 5.21
N THR A 46 -14.89 -8.78 5.27
CA THR A 46 -15.27 -10.13 4.85
C THR A 46 -15.55 -10.20 3.35
N GLN A 47 -15.56 -11.41 2.78
CA GLN A 47 -15.90 -11.59 1.36
C GLN A 47 -17.35 -11.16 1.06
N GLU A 48 -18.28 -11.33 2.01
CA GLU A 48 -19.67 -10.87 1.86
C GLU A 48 -19.73 -9.34 1.77
N GLU A 49 -19.06 -8.65 2.70
CA GLU A 49 -19.01 -7.18 2.74
C GLU A 49 -18.33 -6.62 1.47
N PHE A 50 -17.21 -7.22 1.06
CA PHE A 50 -16.53 -6.85 -0.19
C PHE A 50 -17.46 -6.94 -1.42
N ILE A 51 -18.21 -8.04 -1.56
CA ILE A 51 -19.16 -8.19 -2.67
C ILE A 51 -20.24 -7.10 -2.61
N LEU A 52 -20.72 -6.77 -1.42
CA LEU A 52 -21.74 -5.72 -1.21
C LEU A 52 -21.23 -4.31 -1.52
N LEU A 53 -19.91 -4.05 -1.45
CA LEU A 53 -19.30 -2.82 -1.95
C LEU A 53 -19.36 -2.70 -3.49
N LYS A 54 -19.66 -3.80 -4.19
CA LYS A 54 -19.76 -3.86 -5.67
C LYS A 54 -18.49 -3.40 -6.41
N VAL A 55 -17.34 -3.61 -5.80
CA VAL A 55 -16.05 -3.29 -6.41
C VAL A 55 -15.64 -4.41 -7.37
N LEU A 56 -15.23 -4.04 -8.58
CA LEU A 56 -14.54 -4.92 -9.52
C LEU A 56 -13.05 -4.62 -9.46
N SER A 57 -12.25 -5.61 -9.08
CA SER A 57 -10.80 -5.44 -8.97
C SER A 57 -10.15 -5.74 -10.32
N GLN A 58 -9.93 -4.71 -11.12
CA GLN A 58 -9.12 -4.83 -12.32
C GLN A 58 -7.64 -4.78 -11.94
N THR A 59 -7.11 -5.90 -11.43
CA THR A 59 -5.66 -6.06 -11.32
C THR A 59 -5.10 -6.41 -12.70
N GLY A 60 -4.76 -5.38 -13.47
CA GLY A 60 -3.89 -5.50 -14.64
C GLY A 60 -2.45 -5.76 -14.19
N LYS A 61 -1.77 -6.73 -14.82
CA LYS A 61 -0.31 -6.77 -14.78
C LYS A 61 0.16 -5.69 -15.74
N ASN A 62 0.95 -4.75 -15.23
CA ASN A 62 1.37 -3.51 -15.88
C ASN A 62 0.19 -2.57 -16.11
N TYR A 63 -0.07 -1.70 -15.14
CA TYR A 63 -0.64 -0.40 -15.49
C TYR A 63 0.39 0.26 -16.39
N ASP A 64 0.08 0.39 -17.67
CA ASP A 64 0.89 1.26 -18.51
C ASP A 64 0.70 2.67 -17.95
N VAL A 65 1.77 3.28 -17.48
CA VAL A 65 1.75 4.66 -16.96
C VAL A 65 1.22 5.62 -18.03
N SER A 66 1.31 5.22 -19.31
CA SER A 66 0.71 5.91 -20.46
C SER A 66 -0.81 6.00 -20.37
N ASP A 67 -1.50 4.97 -19.84
CA ASP A 67 -2.96 4.96 -19.68
C ASP A 67 -3.46 6.00 -18.66
N LEU A 68 -2.57 6.41 -17.75
CA LEU A 68 -2.86 7.43 -16.74
C LEU A 68 -2.71 8.86 -17.30
N GLY A 69 -2.25 9.01 -18.54
CA GLY A 69 -2.00 10.32 -19.16
C GLY A 69 -0.82 11.07 -18.55
N LEU A 70 0.12 10.36 -17.92
CA LEU A 70 1.21 10.95 -17.14
C LEU A 70 2.50 11.14 -17.93
N GLY A 71 2.51 10.86 -19.24
CA GLY A 71 3.74 10.72 -20.03
C GLY A 71 4.74 11.88 -19.85
N SER A 72 4.30 13.13 -20.06
CA SER A 72 5.17 14.30 -19.89
C SER A 72 5.64 14.50 -18.44
N HIS A 73 4.77 14.21 -17.47
CA HIS A 73 5.08 14.31 -16.05
C HIS A 73 6.10 13.25 -15.62
N LEU A 74 6.01 12.05 -16.17
CA LEU A 74 6.98 10.97 -15.95
C LEU A 74 8.34 11.32 -16.54
N GLU A 75 8.39 11.91 -17.74
CA GLU A 75 9.66 12.36 -18.31
C GLU A 75 10.28 13.51 -17.52
N THR A 76 9.48 14.47 -17.05
CA THR A 76 9.98 15.53 -16.13
C THR A 76 10.50 14.93 -14.83
N ALA A 77 9.77 14.01 -14.21
CA ALA A 77 10.20 13.30 -13.01
C ALA A 77 11.54 12.59 -13.19
N LYS A 78 11.68 11.82 -14.29
CA LYS A 78 12.93 11.13 -14.64
C LYS A 78 14.09 12.11 -14.79
N GLN A 79 13.88 13.21 -15.49
CA GLN A 79 14.92 14.23 -15.69
C GLN A 79 15.36 14.88 -14.37
N LEU A 80 14.40 15.22 -13.50
CA LEU A 80 14.69 15.82 -12.19
C LEU A 80 15.51 14.88 -11.30
N LEU A 81 15.12 13.61 -11.24
CA LEU A 81 15.83 12.61 -10.45
C LEU A 81 17.19 12.24 -11.06
N ALA A 82 17.27 12.11 -12.39
CA ALA A 82 18.52 11.83 -13.09
C ALA A 82 19.56 12.95 -12.89
N GLY A 83 19.10 14.20 -12.84
CA GLY A 83 19.94 15.37 -12.59
C GLY A 83 20.34 15.59 -11.13
N ASN A 84 19.78 14.84 -10.17
CA ASN A 84 20.07 15.03 -8.75
C ASN A 84 21.25 14.14 -8.30
N PRO A 85 22.43 14.73 -7.98
CA PRO A 85 23.62 13.95 -7.60
C PRO A 85 23.44 13.16 -6.30
N GLU A 86 22.65 13.66 -5.34
CA GLU A 86 22.37 12.97 -4.08
C GLU A 86 21.50 11.73 -4.30
N TYR A 87 20.52 11.83 -5.20
CA TYR A 87 19.71 10.71 -5.62
C TYR A 87 20.51 9.68 -6.41
N GLN A 88 21.44 10.11 -7.27
CA GLN A 88 22.34 9.19 -7.97
C GLN A 88 23.26 8.44 -6.98
N ALA A 89 23.80 9.14 -5.97
CA ALA A 89 24.57 8.49 -4.90
C ALA A 89 23.72 7.48 -4.11
N PHE A 90 22.45 7.81 -3.84
CA PHE A 90 21.49 6.89 -3.22
C PHE A 90 21.31 5.61 -4.04
N LEU A 91 21.07 5.72 -5.36
CA LEU A 91 20.92 4.56 -6.25
C LEU A 91 22.20 3.72 -6.31
N GLN A 92 23.38 4.36 -6.42
CA GLN A 92 24.67 3.68 -6.40
C GLN A 92 24.88 2.89 -5.10
N GLY A 93 24.50 3.47 -3.95
CA GLY A 93 24.55 2.77 -2.67
C GLY A 93 23.65 1.53 -2.64
N LEU A 94 22.46 1.58 -3.26
CA LEU A 94 21.56 0.42 -3.31
C LEU A 94 22.13 -0.70 -4.17
N GLU A 95 22.75 -0.37 -5.30
CA GLU A 95 23.47 -1.34 -6.13
C GLU A 95 24.67 -1.93 -5.39
N ALA A 96 25.40 -1.13 -4.62
CA ALA A 96 26.49 -1.60 -3.76
C ALA A 96 25.99 -2.61 -2.70
N ILE A 97 24.84 -2.35 -2.06
CA ILE A 97 24.19 -3.31 -1.13
C ILE A 97 23.82 -4.62 -1.85
N LYS A 98 23.28 -4.55 -3.07
CA LYS A 98 22.95 -5.75 -3.86
C LYS A 98 24.21 -6.56 -4.17
N ALA A 99 25.33 -5.90 -4.43
CA ALA A 99 26.64 -6.51 -4.66
C ALA A 99 27.33 -7.01 -3.36
N GLY A 100 26.78 -6.72 -2.18
CA GLY A 100 27.30 -7.17 -0.89
C GLY A 100 28.20 -6.17 -0.15
N ASP A 101 28.30 -4.93 -0.62
CA ASP A 101 28.98 -3.82 0.04
C ASP A 101 28.04 -3.12 1.06
N ALA A 102 28.62 -2.43 2.04
CA ALA A 102 27.88 -1.56 2.95
C ALA A 102 27.28 -0.32 2.24
N GLY A 103 27.85 0.10 1.10
CA GLY A 103 27.47 1.30 0.35
C GLY A 103 27.94 2.60 1.01
N ASP A 104 28.39 3.58 0.21
CA ASP A 104 28.80 4.89 0.72
C ASP A 104 27.59 5.82 0.88
N ILE A 105 27.41 6.36 2.09
CA ILE A 105 26.31 7.27 2.40
C ILE A 105 26.71 8.75 2.31
N GLY A 106 28.00 9.08 2.19
CA GLY A 106 28.52 10.44 2.37
C GLY A 106 27.84 11.49 1.50
N ALA A 107 27.65 11.17 0.22
CA ALA A 107 27.13 12.05 -0.82
C ALA A 107 25.60 12.00 -1.01
N MET A 108 24.85 11.25 -0.20
CA MET A 108 23.41 11.04 -0.39
C MET A 108 22.51 12.17 0.15
N GLY A 109 23.08 13.21 0.79
CA GLY A 109 22.35 14.29 1.47
C GLY A 109 21.04 13.87 2.16
N VAL A 110 19.88 14.33 1.67
CA VAL A 110 18.58 14.00 2.31
C VAL A 110 18.19 12.53 2.18
N PHE A 111 18.77 11.80 1.21
CA PHE A 111 18.50 10.39 0.96
C PHE A 111 19.24 9.43 1.92
N LYS A 112 20.07 9.94 2.83
CA LYS A 112 20.76 9.12 3.86
C LYS A 112 19.79 8.35 4.76
N ILE A 113 18.69 9.00 5.14
CA ILE A 113 17.66 8.40 6.01
C ILE A 113 16.93 7.26 5.28
N PRO A 114 16.30 7.49 4.10
CA PRO A 114 15.66 6.40 3.38
C PRO A 114 16.62 5.30 3.00
N PHE A 115 17.88 5.62 2.65
CA PHE A 115 18.90 4.61 2.39
C PHE A 115 19.09 3.66 3.58
N SER A 116 19.30 4.23 4.77
CA SER A 116 19.53 3.45 6.00
C SER A 116 18.34 2.56 6.34
N GLN A 117 17.12 3.06 6.15
CA GLN A 117 15.89 2.31 6.39
C GLN A 117 15.67 1.20 5.35
N ILE A 118 15.90 1.48 4.06
CA ILE A 118 15.82 0.48 2.98
C ILE A 118 16.87 -0.60 3.18
N LYS A 119 18.10 -0.24 3.56
CA LYS A 119 19.16 -1.20 3.92
C LYS A 119 18.71 -2.17 5.02
N GLU A 120 18.06 -1.65 6.06
CA GLU A 120 17.52 -2.47 7.14
C GLU A 120 16.37 -3.37 6.67
N VAL A 121 15.46 -2.84 5.83
CA VAL A 121 14.38 -3.62 5.20
C VAL A 121 14.96 -4.76 4.37
N LEU A 122 15.98 -4.50 3.54
CA LEU A 122 16.68 -5.51 2.74
C LEU A 122 17.34 -6.57 3.63
N ARG A 123 17.99 -6.16 4.73
CA ARG A 123 18.58 -7.08 5.71
C ARG A 123 17.52 -7.98 6.35
N LEU A 124 16.40 -7.41 6.81
CA LEU A 124 15.30 -8.14 7.44
C LEU A 124 14.53 -9.02 6.46
N SER A 125 14.49 -8.67 5.17
CA SER A 125 13.86 -9.49 4.13
C SER A 125 14.55 -10.85 3.94
N LYS A 126 15.87 -10.90 4.21
CA LYS A 126 16.68 -12.12 4.17
C LYS A 126 16.52 -12.99 5.42
N VAL A 127 15.93 -12.46 6.50
CA VAL A 127 15.70 -13.20 7.75
C VAL A 127 14.44 -14.07 7.60
N PRO A 128 14.53 -15.40 7.75
CA PRO A 128 13.37 -16.28 7.61
C PRO A 128 12.27 -15.95 8.62
N LYS A 129 11.03 -15.77 8.14
CA LYS A 129 9.87 -15.67 9.03
C LYS A 129 9.65 -16.98 9.76
N ARG A 130 9.50 -16.93 11.09
CA ARG A 130 9.30 -18.11 11.93
C ARG A 130 7.99 -18.81 11.55
N LYS A 131 8.03 -20.13 11.33
CA LYS A 131 6.79 -20.93 11.23
C LYS A 131 6.07 -20.84 12.58
N ARG A 132 4.86 -20.28 12.61
CA ARG A 132 4.00 -20.37 13.79
C ARG A 132 3.75 -21.85 14.06
N HIS A 133 4.29 -22.39 15.16
CA HIS A 133 3.94 -23.73 15.63
C HIS A 133 2.43 -23.73 15.88
N ARG A 134 1.69 -24.50 15.08
CA ARG A 134 0.22 -24.41 15.03
C ARG A 134 -0.48 -25.24 16.11
N ASN A 135 0.25 -26.02 16.91
CA ASN A 135 -0.29 -26.66 18.11
C ASN A 135 0.78 -26.56 19.21
N PRO A 136 0.53 -25.81 20.30
CA PRO A 136 1.27 -26.06 21.53
C PRO A 136 0.90 -27.47 22.00
N ASP A 137 1.90 -28.30 22.26
CA ASP A 137 1.71 -29.52 23.04
C ASP A 137 1.08 -29.12 24.39
N PRO A 138 -0.12 -29.60 24.75
CA PRO A 138 -0.78 -29.26 26.01
C PRO A 138 0.04 -29.59 27.27
N GLN A 139 1.06 -30.44 27.15
CA GLN A 139 1.93 -30.85 28.26
C GLN A 139 3.31 -30.16 28.27
N ALA A 140 3.63 -29.33 27.28
CA ALA A 140 4.91 -28.62 27.27
C ALA A 140 4.87 -27.40 28.20
N SER A 141 5.78 -27.38 29.19
CA SER A 141 6.03 -26.21 30.03
C SER A 141 6.24 -24.96 29.16
N PRO A 142 5.61 -23.81 29.47
CA PRO A 142 5.78 -22.59 28.68
C PRO A 142 7.25 -22.18 28.73
N LYS A 143 7.99 -22.46 27.65
CA LYS A 143 9.34 -21.91 27.49
C LYS A 143 9.21 -20.37 27.51
N PRO A 144 10.08 -19.65 28.24
CA PRO A 144 10.09 -18.20 28.22
C PRO A 144 10.10 -17.73 26.76
N ARG A 145 9.13 -16.90 26.37
CA ARG A 145 9.19 -16.23 25.08
C ARG A 145 10.36 -15.25 25.15
N GLU A 146 11.52 -15.63 24.61
CA GLU A 146 12.57 -14.67 24.34
C GLU A 146 11.99 -13.55 23.46
N THR A 147 12.02 -12.32 23.97
CA THR A 147 11.79 -11.12 23.17
C THR A 147 12.93 -11.02 22.17
N ARG A 148 12.69 -11.41 20.92
CA ARG A 148 13.66 -11.21 19.84
C ARG A 148 13.30 -9.92 19.13
N LEU A 149 14.24 -8.98 19.12
CA LEU A 149 14.08 -7.68 18.48
C LEU A 149 14.00 -7.75 16.94
N HIS A 150 14.30 -8.91 16.32
CA HIS A 150 14.42 -9.08 14.87
C HIS A 150 13.60 -10.26 14.34
N ASP A 151 12.27 -10.16 14.39
CA ASP A 151 11.34 -11.13 13.80
C ASP A 151 11.08 -10.82 12.31
N GLY A 152 12.11 -10.92 11.47
CA GLY A 152 11.99 -10.70 10.02
C GLY A 152 11.41 -9.32 9.62
N ILE A 153 11.14 -9.15 8.33
CA ILE A 153 10.54 -7.92 7.80
C ILE A 153 9.07 -7.77 8.24
N ASN A 154 8.71 -6.59 8.76
CA ASN A 154 7.35 -6.21 9.13
C ASN A 154 6.84 -5.00 8.32
N GLU A 155 5.53 -4.79 8.31
CA GLU A 155 4.87 -3.74 7.50
C GLU A 155 5.28 -2.32 7.93
N ASP A 156 5.43 -2.08 9.24
CA ASP A 156 5.82 -0.76 9.78
C ASP A 156 7.21 -0.32 9.28
N SER A 157 8.16 -1.26 9.18
CA SER A 157 9.51 -0.97 8.67
C SER A 157 9.49 -0.62 7.19
N VAL A 158 8.65 -1.31 6.40
CA VAL A 158 8.47 -1.01 4.97
C VAL A 158 7.77 0.33 4.79
N ASN A 159 6.72 0.60 5.56
CA ASN A 159 6.00 1.87 5.53
C ASN A 159 6.93 3.04 5.88
N SER A 160 7.74 2.89 6.94
CA SER A 160 8.69 3.94 7.35
C SER A 160 9.73 4.23 6.26
N ALA A 161 10.30 3.19 5.65
CA ALA A 161 11.26 3.32 4.55
C ALA A 161 10.63 3.97 3.30
N ALA A 162 9.39 3.59 2.96
CA ALA A 162 8.67 4.19 1.85
C ALA A 162 8.37 5.67 2.11
N LEU A 163 7.80 6.00 3.26
CA LEU A 163 7.47 7.39 3.64
C LEU A 163 8.69 8.29 3.68
N SER A 164 9.82 7.82 4.22
CA SER A 164 11.04 8.63 4.26
C SER A 164 11.61 8.89 2.87
N LEU A 165 11.55 7.91 1.95
CA LEU A 165 11.99 8.09 0.58
C LEU A 165 11.10 9.10 -0.14
N LEU A 166 9.78 8.95 0.00
CA LEU A 166 8.81 9.87 -0.59
C LEU A 166 8.94 11.28 -0.03
N THR A 167 9.25 11.40 1.26
CA THR A 167 9.52 12.69 1.90
C THR A 167 10.81 13.31 1.36
N ALA A 168 11.90 12.56 1.24
CA ALA A 168 13.17 13.05 0.69
C ALA A 168 13.00 13.56 -0.76
N ILE A 169 12.29 12.80 -1.58
CA ILE A 169 11.95 13.19 -2.96
C ILE A 169 11.14 14.48 -2.97
N SER A 170 10.13 14.60 -2.10
CA SER A 170 9.33 15.83 -2.00
C SER A 170 10.19 17.01 -1.58
N LEU A 171 11.07 16.87 -0.59
CA LEU A 171 11.90 17.99 -0.11
C LEU A 171 12.86 18.53 -1.18
N GLU A 172 13.43 17.65 -2.01
CA GLU A 172 14.40 18.06 -3.05
C GLU A 172 13.74 18.68 -4.29
N HIS A 173 12.55 18.23 -4.64
CA HIS A 173 11.97 18.51 -5.95
C HIS A 173 10.66 19.30 -5.90
N VAL A 174 10.20 19.69 -4.71
CA VAL A 174 8.88 20.29 -4.51
C VAL A 174 8.95 21.56 -3.69
N SER A 175 8.69 22.70 -4.33
CA SER A 175 8.62 24.00 -3.67
C SER A 175 7.25 24.31 -3.03
N SER A 176 6.28 23.41 -3.15
CA SER A 176 4.92 23.53 -2.61
C SER A 176 4.82 22.95 -1.18
N PRO A 177 3.91 23.42 -0.30
CA PRO A 177 3.62 22.80 1.00
C PRO A 177 2.93 21.44 0.81
N ALA A 178 3.71 20.46 0.39
CA ALA A 178 3.29 19.14 0.00
C ALA A 178 3.99 18.14 0.91
N VAL A 179 3.20 17.39 1.67
CA VAL A 179 3.72 16.64 2.82
C VAL A 179 3.20 15.22 2.82
N TRP A 180 4.12 14.28 2.98
CA TRP A 180 3.83 12.90 3.32
C TRP A 180 3.63 12.77 4.83
N SER A 181 2.55 12.12 5.23
CA SER A 181 2.19 11.92 6.62
C SER A 181 2.20 10.42 6.96
N PRO A 182 2.91 10.00 8.02
CA PRO A 182 2.82 8.64 8.58
C PRO A 182 1.54 8.45 9.42
N HIS A 183 0.71 9.48 9.56
CA HIS A 183 -0.49 9.39 10.37
C HIS A 183 -1.47 8.39 9.74
N ARG A 184 -1.82 7.33 10.50
CA ARG A 184 -2.84 6.35 10.11
C ARG A 184 -4.25 6.96 10.20
N ALA A 185 -4.56 7.83 9.23
CA ALA A 185 -5.82 8.55 9.18
C ALA A 185 -7.00 7.57 9.02
N PRO A 186 -8.02 7.64 9.88
CA PRO A 186 -9.23 6.86 9.71
C PRO A 186 -10.14 7.53 8.67
N PHE A 187 -10.53 6.76 7.66
CA PHE A 187 -11.59 7.11 6.72
C PHE A 187 -12.86 6.33 7.06
N PHE A 188 -14.01 6.97 6.92
CA PHE A 188 -15.29 6.38 7.26
C PHE A 188 -16.23 6.33 6.05
N ALA A 189 -16.66 5.13 5.68
CA ALA A 189 -17.78 4.90 4.78
C ALA A 189 -19.07 4.76 5.60
N ASN A 190 -19.89 5.81 5.60
CA ASN A 190 -21.19 5.83 6.29
C ASN A 190 -22.29 5.31 5.35
N PHE A 191 -22.76 4.09 5.59
CA PHE A 191 -23.95 3.54 4.93
C PHE A 191 -25.20 3.84 5.76
N ARG A 192 -26.38 3.48 5.25
CA ARG A 192 -27.68 3.84 5.88
C ARG A 192 -27.81 3.34 7.32
N ARG A 193 -27.20 2.19 7.64
CA ARG A 193 -27.39 1.47 8.91
C ARG A 193 -26.10 0.95 9.53
N ALA A 194 -24.95 1.21 8.89
CA ALA A 194 -23.65 0.73 9.33
C ALA A 194 -22.57 1.70 8.85
N THR A 195 -21.45 1.72 9.56
CA THR A 195 -20.26 2.49 9.20
C THR A 195 -19.08 1.54 9.11
N MET A 196 -18.29 1.68 8.06
CA MET A 196 -17.01 0.99 7.91
C MET A 196 -15.88 2.01 8.10
N GLU A 197 -14.96 1.70 9.02
CA GLU A 197 -13.71 2.44 9.19
C GLU A 197 -12.60 1.73 8.40
N ALA A 198 -11.79 2.49 7.67
CA ALA A 198 -10.58 2.01 7.02
C ALA A 198 -9.43 2.95 7.35
N GLN A 199 -8.30 2.40 7.76
CA GLN A 199 -7.09 3.15 8.08
C GLN A 199 -6.05 2.84 7.03
N VAL A 200 -5.35 3.87 6.56
CA VAL A 200 -4.23 3.76 5.62
C VAL A 200 -2.90 3.84 6.35
N ASP A 201 -1.84 3.32 5.76
CA ASP A 201 -0.49 3.38 6.34
C ASP A 201 0.15 4.78 6.26
N GLY A 202 -0.29 5.60 5.32
CA GLY A 202 0.10 6.99 5.20
C GLY A 202 -0.70 7.71 4.13
N TYR A 203 -0.48 9.01 4.00
CA TYR A 203 -1.11 9.79 2.96
C TYR A 203 -0.29 11.01 2.57
N PHE A 204 -0.57 11.49 1.37
CA PHE A 204 -0.04 12.73 0.84
C PHE A 204 -1.12 13.78 0.78
N TRP A 205 -0.79 15.01 1.14
CA TRP A 205 -1.70 16.16 1.05
C TRP A 205 -0.94 17.40 0.58
N VAL A 206 -1.69 18.34 -0.01
CA VAL A 206 -1.12 19.55 -0.61
C VAL A 206 -1.84 20.80 -0.14
N GLY A 207 -1.08 21.77 0.37
CA GLY A 207 -1.55 23.09 0.78
C GLY A 207 -2.47 23.08 2.00
N LEU A 208 -2.87 24.26 2.48
CA LEU A 208 -3.68 24.45 3.70
C LEU A 208 -5.08 23.83 3.67
N SER A 209 -5.47 23.21 2.55
CA SER A 209 -6.79 22.59 2.34
C SER A 209 -7.04 21.39 3.26
N GLY A 210 -5.98 20.76 3.78
CA GLY A 210 -6.07 19.52 4.55
C GLY A 210 -6.63 18.34 3.74
N GLN A 211 -6.68 18.45 2.41
CA GLN A 211 -7.23 17.40 1.55
C GLN A 211 -6.18 16.36 1.18
N THR A 212 -6.47 15.11 1.52
CA THR A 212 -5.71 13.95 1.09
C THR A 212 -5.80 13.77 -0.42
N SER A 213 -4.64 13.71 -1.08
CA SER A 213 -4.50 13.57 -2.53
C SER A 213 -4.01 12.18 -2.96
N ILE A 214 -3.20 11.52 -2.13
CA ILE A 214 -2.71 10.14 -2.38
C ILE A 214 -2.78 9.35 -1.07
N LEU A 215 -3.19 8.09 -1.16
CA LEU A 215 -3.11 7.12 -0.07
C LEU A 215 -1.87 6.25 -0.24
N LEU A 216 -1.19 5.94 0.85
CA LEU A 216 -0.08 4.99 0.89
C LEU A 216 -0.53 3.77 1.68
N GLU A 217 -0.33 2.59 1.09
CA GLU A 217 -0.50 1.29 1.74
C GLU A 217 0.76 0.46 1.47
N ALA A 218 1.40 -0.04 2.53
CA ALA A 218 2.69 -0.72 2.43
C ALA A 218 2.58 -2.17 2.93
N LYS A 219 3.07 -3.13 2.14
CA LYS A 219 3.08 -4.55 2.51
C LYS A 219 4.49 -5.12 2.54
N ALA A 220 4.78 -5.91 3.58
CA ALA A 220 6.08 -6.54 3.82
C ALA A 220 6.32 -7.83 3.02
N GLY A 221 5.64 -8.02 1.89
CA GLY A 221 5.82 -9.18 1.03
C GLY A 221 5.04 -9.06 -0.28
N ALA A 222 5.28 -10.01 -1.18
CA ALA A 222 4.66 -10.04 -2.50
C ALA A 222 3.14 -9.98 -2.42
N ARG A 223 2.51 -9.30 -3.38
CA ARG A 223 1.04 -9.15 -3.40
C ARG A 223 0.36 -10.51 -3.42
N GLU A 224 0.88 -11.44 -4.22
CA GLU A 224 0.33 -12.78 -4.42
C GLU A 224 0.21 -13.58 -3.11
N SER A 225 1.11 -13.36 -2.14
CA SER A 225 1.03 -14.03 -0.84
C SER A 225 -0.05 -13.48 0.08
N HIS A 226 -0.61 -12.31 -0.25
CA HIS A 226 -1.63 -11.61 0.56
C HIS A 226 -3.01 -11.59 -0.12
N GLU A 227 -3.13 -12.10 -1.35
CA GLU A 227 -4.42 -12.22 -2.03
C GLU A 227 -5.31 -13.30 -1.36
N PRO A 228 -6.65 -13.12 -1.32
CA PRO A 228 -7.41 -11.97 -1.82
C PRO A 228 -7.50 -10.79 -0.83
N ALA A 229 -6.98 -10.96 0.40
CA ALA A 229 -7.21 -10.04 1.51
C ALA A 229 -6.70 -8.63 1.22
N VAL A 230 -5.54 -8.49 0.59
CA VAL A 230 -4.98 -7.19 0.21
C VAL A 230 -5.89 -6.42 -0.75
N SER A 231 -6.39 -7.05 -1.82
CA SER A 231 -7.32 -6.42 -2.76
C SER A 231 -8.64 -6.03 -2.10
N MET A 232 -9.10 -6.83 -1.13
CA MET A 232 -10.32 -6.52 -0.39
C MET A 232 -10.12 -5.33 0.56
N GLN A 233 -8.98 -5.26 1.24
CA GLN A 233 -8.60 -4.15 2.11
C GLN A 233 -8.48 -2.85 1.31
N GLU A 234 -7.71 -2.86 0.21
CA GLU A 234 -7.53 -1.69 -0.67
C GLU A 234 -8.86 -1.17 -1.23
N ALA A 235 -9.78 -2.07 -1.59
CA ALA A 235 -11.13 -1.71 -2.02
C ALA A 235 -11.92 -1.03 -0.90
N ALA A 236 -11.81 -1.53 0.33
CA ALA A 236 -12.48 -0.94 1.49
C ALA A 236 -11.96 0.46 1.80
N GLU A 237 -10.64 0.65 1.77
CA GLU A 237 -9.97 1.95 1.93
C GLU A 237 -10.38 2.93 0.84
N THR A 238 -10.41 2.48 -0.42
CA THR A 238 -10.86 3.30 -1.56
C THR A 238 -12.30 3.77 -1.38
N VAL A 239 -13.21 2.86 -1.00
CA VAL A 239 -14.62 3.21 -0.74
C VAL A 239 -14.74 4.18 0.44
N ALA A 240 -14.04 3.91 1.54
CA ALA A 240 -14.04 4.80 2.71
C ALA A 240 -13.54 6.20 2.37
N TRP A 241 -12.46 6.30 1.59
CA TRP A 241 -11.91 7.57 1.13
C TRP A 241 -12.89 8.33 0.23
N LEU A 242 -13.49 7.66 -0.77
CA LEU A 242 -14.49 8.28 -1.66
C LEU A 242 -15.72 8.80 -0.89
N MET A 243 -16.11 8.14 0.20
CA MET A 243 -17.28 8.50 1.01
C MET A 243 -17.00 9.53 2.11
N ALA A 244 -15.79 9.58 2.68
CA ALA A 244 -15.44 10.46 3.80
C ALA A 244 -15.55 11.95 3.44
N LYS A 245 -15.34 12.27 2.16
CA LYS A 245 -15.64 13.50 1.40
C LYS A 245 -14.92 13.23 0.07
N PRO A 246 -15.58 13.29 -1.11
CA PRO A 246 -14.89 12.96 -2.36
C PRO A 246 -13.63 13.84 -2.45
N PRO A 247 -12.44 13.25 -2.62
CA PRO A 247 -11.25 14.04 -2.87
C PRO A 247 -11.61 14.97 -4.03
N VAL A 248 -11.51 16.28 -3.79
CA VAL A 248 -11.66 17.24 -4.88
C VAL A 248 -10.44 16.96 -5.73
N GLY A 249 -10.62 16.14 -6.77
CA GLY A 249 -9.52 15.70 -7.62
C GLY A 249 -8.64 16.90 -7.92
N PRO A 250 -7.31 16.76 -7.82
CA PRO A 250 -6.41 17.88 -7.59
C PRO A 250 -6.50 18.92 -8.70
N LYS A 251 -7.36 19.93 -8.54
CA LYS A 251 -7.60 20.93 -9.60
C LYS A 251 -6.40 21.86 -9.78
N SER A 252 -5.62 22.07 -8.73
CA SER A 252 -4.53 23.05 -8.71
C SER A 252 -3.12 22.42 -8.76
N ASN A 253 -3.00 21.09 -8.65
CA ASN A 253 -1.69 20.42 -8.58
C ASN A 253 -1.70 19.01 -9.20
N ARG A 254 -2.54 18.81 -10.23
CA ARG A 254 -2.59 17.55 -10.99
C ARG A 254 -1.20 17.16 -11.51
N ALA A 255 -0.55 18.04 -12.26
CA ALA A 255 0.83 17.85 -12.73
C ALA A 255 1.82 17.44 -11.64
N PHE A 256 1.64 17.97 -10.43
CA PHE A 256 2.52 17.73 -9.30
C PHE A 256 2.28 16.35 -8.65
N LEU A 257 1.02 15.95 -8.46
CA LEU A 257 0.66 14.61 -7.99
C LEU A 257 0.97 13.55 -9.03
N GLU A 258 0.90 13.92 -10.30
CA GLU A 258 1.28 13.11 -11.44
C GLU A 258 2.80 12.93 -11.52
N ILE A 259 3.60 13.95 -11.21
CA ILE A 259 5.07 13.85 -11.02
C ILE A 259 5.39 12.96 -9.83
N ILE A 260 4.75 13.14 -8.66
CA ILE A 260 4.99 12.26 -7.50
C ILE A 260 4.59 10.82 -7.81
N LEU A 261 3.42 10.59 -8.40
CA LEU A 261 2.96 9.26 -8.78
C LEU A 261 3.90 8.62 -9.82
N ALA A 262 4.40 9.41 -10.77
CA ALA A 262 5.40 8.97 -11.72
C ALA A 262 6.74 8.60 -11.07
N ILE A 263 7.20 9.41 -10.11
CA ILE A 263 8.40 9.12 -9.31
C ILE A 263 8.19 7.84 -8.48
N MET A 264 7.01 7.65 -7.90
CA MET A 264 6.64 6.45 -7.14
C MET A 264 6.64 5.19 -8.01
N LEU A 265 6.06 5.28 -9.21
CA LEU A 265 6.06 4.18 -10.18
C LEU A 265 7.48 3.85 -10.64
N ARG A 266 8.33 4.87 -10.84
CA ARG A 266 9.73 4.67 -11.20
C ARG A 266 10.56 4.03 -10.08
N ALA A 267 10.42 4.53 -8.85
CA ALA A 267 11.09 3.95 -7.68
C ALA A 267 10.67 2.48 -7.47
N ARG A 268 9.43 2.13 -7.81
CA ARG A 268 8.96 0.74 -7.81
C ARG A 268 9.63 -0.12 -8.89
N GLU A 269 9.74 0.37 -10.12
CA GLU A 269 10.44 -0.34 -11.21
C GLU A 269 11.89 -0.66 -10.84
N GLU A 270 12.60 0.28 -10.22
CA GLU A 270 14.01 0.13 -9.85
C GLU A 270 14.23 -0.68 -8.56
N ALA A 271 13.22 -0.78 -7.70
CA ALA A 271 13.23 -1.59 -6.48
C ALA A 271 12.83 -3.06 -6.68
N THR A 272 12.35 -3.43 -7.88
CA THR A 272 11.98 -4.82 -8.20
C THR A 272 13.19 -5.51 -8.88
N PRO A 273 13.69 -6.64 -8.37
CA PRO A 273 14.77 -7.39 -9.02
C PRO A 273 14.36 -8.01 -10.34
#